data_AF-A0A1Y4R5U1-F1
#
_entry.id   AF-A0A1Y4R5U1-F1
#
_cell.length_a   1.000
_cell.length_b   1.000
_cell.length_c   1.000
_cell.angle_alpha   90.00
_cell.angle_beta   90.00
_cell.angle_gamma   90.00
#
_symmetry.space_group_name_H-M   'P 1'
#
loop_
_entity.id
_entity.type
_entity.pdbx_description
1 polymer ?
#
loop_
_entity_poly.entity_id
_entity_poly.type
_entity_poly.pdbx_seq_one_letter_code
_entity_poly.pdbx_strand_id
1 'polypeptide(L)' 'MDQYMSRIAPAPLFRPQNGAMGQQLFDLSRFPVAMAYVPMQRWQQTYDLGLGFSRGTIFPDLDLPFEMGRCQ' A
#
# COMPACT_ATOMS: atom_id res chain seq x y z
N MET A 1 27.99 1.41 4.10
CA MET A 1 26.61 1.34 3.56
C MET A 1 26.35 0.02 2.85
N ASP A 2 27.38 -0.62 2.29
CA ASP A 2 27.25 -1.89 1.53
C ASP A 2 26.80 -3.07 2.39
N GLN A 3 27.16 -3.07 3.68
CA GLN A 3 26.75 -4.09 4.64
C GLN A 3 25.27 -3.97 5.07
N TYR A 4 24.62 -2.82 4.83
CA TYR A 4 23.20 -2.60 5.12
C TYR A 4 22.32 -3.06 3.95
N MET A 5 22.72 -2.75 2.72
CA MET A 5 21.96 -3.11 1.51
C MET A 5 21.93 -4.63 1.26
N SER A 6 22.92 -5.37 1.76
CA SER A 6 23.02 -6.83 1.63
C SER A 6 22.07 -7.64 2.55
N ARG A 7 21.38 -6.98 3.49
CA ARG A 7 20.38 -7.63 4.37
C ARG A 7 18.94 -7.39 3.94
N ILE A 8 18.72 -6.59 2.90
CA ILE A 8 17.38 -6.34 2.38
C ILE A 8 16.91 -7.63 1.71
N ALA A 9 15.86 -8.24 2.25
CA ALA A 9 15.22 -9.39 1.63
C ALA A 9 14.77 -8.99 0.21
N PRO A 10 15.12 -9.76 -0.83
CA PRO A 10 14.70 -9.44 -2.19
C PRO A 10 13.17 -9.42 -2.23
N ALA A 11 12.60 -8.42 -2.91
CA ALA A 11 11.16 -8.34 -3.11
C ALA A 11 10.67 -9.65 -3.76
N PRO A 12 9.61 -10.28 -3.23
CA PRO A 12 9.12 -11.53 -3.79
C PRO A 12 8.68 -11.31 -5.23
N LEU A 13 9.18 -12.13 -6.14
CA LEU A 13 8.79 -12.11 -7.55
C LEU A 13 7.32 -12.56 -7.66
N PHE A 14 6.41 -11.59 -7.83
CA PHE A 14 5.04 -11.87 -8.21
C PHE A 14 5.04 -12.40 -9.65
N ARG A 15 4.89 -13.71 -9.81
CA ARG A 15 4.68 -14.31 -11.13
C ARG A 15 3.18 -14.27 -11.41
N PRO A 16 2.68 -13.45 -12.36
CA PRO A 16 1.28 -13.49 -12.73
C PRO A 16 1.03 -14.84 -13.43
N GLN A 17 0.31 -15.74 -12.75
CA GLN A 17 -0.26 -16.91 -13.42
C GLN A 17 -1.59 -16.48 -14.04
N ASN A 18 -1.66 -16.55 -15.36
CA ASN A 18 -2.89 -16.35 -16.13
C ASN A 18 -3.92 -17.42 -15.73
N GLY A 19 -4.88 -17.06 -14.87
CA GLY A 19 -5.99 -17.95 -14.53
C GLY A 19 -6.78 -17.46 -13.33
N ALA A 20 -8.05 -17.10 -13.59
CA ALA A 20 -9.17 -16.95 -12.66
C ALA A 20 -8.91 -16.25 -11.30
N MET A 21 -9.52 -15.07 -11.16
CA MET A 21 -9.68 -14.31 -9.93
C MET A 21 -10.45 -15.13 -8.86
N GLY A 22 -9.74 -16.03 -8.16
CA GLY A 22 -10.30 -16.90 -7.13
C GLY A 22 -9.30 -17.06 -5.99
N GLN A 23 -9.42 -16.20 -4.98
CA GLN A 23 -8.92 -16.36 -3.60
C GLN A 23 -7.63 -17.18 -3.45
N GLN A 24 -6.52 -16.70 -4.01
CA GLN A 24 -5.22 -17.18 -3.55
C GLN A 24 -4.94 -16.51 -2.20
N LEU A 25 -5.26 -17.21 -1.11
CA LEU A 25 -4.92 -16.80 0.24
C LEU A 25 -3.40 -16.58 0.30
N PHE A 26 -2.98 -15.31 0.37
CA PHE A 26 -1.57 -14.96 0.42
C PHE A 26 -0.97 -15.50 1.72
N ASP A 27 0.03 -16.37 1.63
CA ASP A 27 0.79 -16.84 2.79
C ASP A 27 1.66 -15.69 3.34
N LEU A 28 1.07 -14.90 4.24
CA LEU A 28 1.67 -13.71 4.83
C LEU A 28 2.92 -14.04 5.67
N SER A 29 3.11 -15.31 6.07
CA SER A 29 4.25 -15.75 6.88
C SER A 29 5.60 -15.64 6.16
N ARG A 30 5.59 -15.52 4.83
CA ARG A 30 6.80 -15.41 3.99
C ARG A 30 7.28 -13.97 3.81
N PHE A 31 6.51 -12.98 4.23
CA PHE A 31 6.89 -11.58 4.12
C PHE A 31 7.63 -11.14 5.38
N PRO A 32 8.68 -10.29 5.26
CA PRO A 32 9.32 -9.73 6.42
C PRO A 32 8.30 -9.01 7.32
N VAL A 33 8.43 -9.18 8.64
CA VAL A 33 7.59 -8.49 9.61
C VAL A 33 7.70 -6.97 9.36
N ALA A 34 6.56 -6.29 9.37
CA ALA A 34 6.39 -4.87 9.02
C ALA A 34 6.46 -4.49 7.52
N MET A 35 6.52 -5.45 6.59
CA MET A 35 6.27 -5.16 5.17
C MET A 35 4.75 -5.14 4.91
N ALA A 36 4.13 -3.97 5.07
CA ALA A 36 2.75 -3.77 4.61
C ALA A 36 2.71 -3.73 3.09
N TYR A 37 1.79 -4.47 2.48
CA TYR A 37 1.51 -4.34 1.06
C TYR A 37 0.86 -2.97 0.80
N VAL A 38 1.45 -2.18 -0.10
CA VAL A 38 0.82 -0.95 -0.58
C VAL A 38 -0.12 -1.34 -1.72
N PRO A 39 -1.45 -1.18 -1.57
CA PRO A 39 -2.38 -1.49 -2.63
C PRO A 39 -2.13 -0.58 -3.84
N MET A 40 -2.17 -1.18 -5.03
CA MET A 40 -2.19 -0.40 -6.27
C MET A 40 -3.55 0.28 -6.42
N GLN A 41 -3.54 1.61 -6.37
CA GLN A 41 -4.72 2.43 -6.64
C GLN A 41 -4.67 2.98 -8.08
N ARG A 42 -5.84 3.13 -8.71
CA ARG A 42 -5.97 3.81 -10.00
C ARG A 42 -5.85 5.32 -9.82
N TRP A 43 -5.23 6.00 -10.78
CA TRP A 43 -5.24 7.46 -10.80
C TRP A 43 -6.67 7.99 -11.02
N GLN A 44 -7.07 8.97 -10.22
CA GLN A 44 -8.38 9.61 -10.25
C GLN A 44 -8.24 11.13 -10.35
N GLN A 45 -9.37 11.83 -10.42
CA GLN A 45 -9.40 13.29 -10.38
C GLN A 45 -8.77 13.79 -9.08
N THR A 46 -7.84 14.74 -9.19
CA THR A 46 -7.19 15.37 -8.03
C THR A 46 -7.88 16.67 -7.66
N TYR A 47 -7.71 17.09 -6.41
CA TYR A 47 -7.99 18.47 -6.02
C TYR A 47 -7.05 19.46 -6.72
N ASP A 48 -7.44 20.73 -6.70
CA ASP A 48 -6.52 21.83 -6.92
C ASP A 48 -5.42 21.82 -5.83
N LEU A 49 -4.23 22.30 -6.17
CA LEU A 49 -3.05 22.25 -5.30
C LEU A 49 -3.29 22.89 -3.93
N GLY A 50 -3.95 24.05 -3.87
CA GLY A 50 -4.18 24.75 -2.60
C GLY A 50 -5.11 23.97 -1.68
N LEU A 51 -6.17 23.39 -2.26
CA LEU A 51 -7.13 22.57 -1.52
C LEU A 51 -6.49 21.26 -1.06
N GLY A 52 -5.76 20.56 -1.94
CA GLY A 52 -5.07 19.32 -1.60
C GLY A 52 -4.05 19.50 -0.48
N PHE A 53 -3.31 20.62 -0.49
CA PHE A 53 -2.41 20.97 0.61
C PHE A 53 -3.16 21.14 1.94
N SER A 54 -4.29 21.85 1.95
CA SER A 54 -5.08 22.05 3.16
C SER A 54 -5.71 20.76 3.71
N ARG A 55 -6.09 19.81 2.84
CA ARG A 55 -6.67 18.51 3.22
C ARG A 55 -5.62 17.49 3.64
N GLY A 56 -4.37 17.64 3.20
CA GLY A 56 -3.31 16.64 3.41
C GLY A 56 -3.36 15.45 2.44
N THR A 57 -4.21 15.52 1.41
CA THR A 57 -4.30 14.55 0.32
C THR A 57 -4.71 15.25 -0.97
N ILE A 58 -4.11 14.85 -2.10
CA ILE A 58 -4.52 15.34 -3.44
C ILE A 58 -5.73 14.57 -3.99
N PHE A 59 -6.06 13.41 -3.41
CA PHE A 59 -7.13 12.54 -3.87
C PHE A 59 -8.35 12.71 -2.97
N PRO A 60 -9.51 13.14 -3.52
CA PRO A 60 -10.76 13.27 -2.78
C PRO A 60 -11.20 11.97 -2.10
N ASP A 61 -10.99 10.84 -2.77
CA ASP A 61 -11.34 9.51 -2.29
C ASP A 61 -10.58 9.10 -1.01
N LEU A 62 -9.47 9.78 -0.69
CA LEU A 62 -8.66 9.55 0.50
C LEU A 62 -8.91 10.59 1.61
N ASP A 63 -9.77 11.59 1.39
CA ASP A 63 -10.15 12.61 2.38
C ASP A 63 -11.23 12.07 3.31
N LEU A 64 -10.83 11.13 4.17
CA LEU A 64 -11.71 10.42 5.10
C LEU A 64 -11.67 11.06 6.49
N PRO A 65 -12.81 11.12 7.22
CA PRO A 65 -12.80 11.61 8.58
C PRO A 65 -11.89 10.75 9.46
N PHE A 66 -11.16 11.41 10.35
CA PHE A 66 -10.35 10.71 11.34
C PHE A 66 -11.25 10.17 12.45
N GLU A 67 -11.72 8.94 12.28
CA GLU A 67 -12.44 8.23 13.32
C GLU A 67 -11.45 7.68 14.36
N MET A 68 -11.27 8.44 15.45
CA MET A 68 -10.55 7.95 16.63
C MET A 68 -11.29 6.75 17.23
N GLY A 69 -10.84 5.53 16.93
CA GLY A 69 -11.30 4.36 17.68
C GLY A 69 -11.11 3.04 16.95
N ARG A 70 -9.97 2.37 17.21
CA ARG A 70 -9.80 0.92 17.08
C ARG A 70 -8.79 0.40 18.12
N CYS A 71 -9.06 0.69 19.38
CA CYS A 71 -8.57 -0.12 20.50
C CYS A 71 -9.80 -0.32 21.41
N GLN A 72 -10.50 -1.44 21.23
CA GLN A 72 -11.41 -2.01 22.21
C GLN A 72 -10.82 -3.34 22.64
#